data_AF-I4VVQ5-F1
#
_entry.id   AF-I4VVQ5-F1
#
_cell.length_a   1.000
_cell.length_b   1.000
_cell.length_c   1.000
_cell.angle_alpha   90.00
_cell.angle_beta   90.00
_cell.angle_gamma   90.00
#
_symmetry.space_group_name_H-M   'P 1'
#
loop_
_entity.id
_entity.type
_entity.pdbx_description
1 polymer ?
#
loop_
_entity_poly.entity_id
_entity_poly.type
_entity_poly.pdbx_seq_one_letter_code
_entity_poly.pdbx_strand_id
1 'polypeptide(L)'
;MLQLVNLLLVISGVIAVGSGLVWWRNQPALALLLLVSGVALITLAYFSDRGGERRAEQRKRAAIRQRIDEFARRPAGSSQTLRLGGGLRNILAGLLLTLLGLAVAVMASADLRHDVIPLILGVLLVPVGLLLLLRALAGVGQPALELDSVGFATALTGRIPWREVSGICLRTVTQRNGSESFFLMFRVQRFARVAPRIHWTERLLAVFRLGALARGVVNVSLPSKKDPPAAVYALARQLWKQSTGNDYEWSPLQSDACNEAMKRAGALAARLDEPGAMEAALAHPEQMEQAMAQMDADMTLIAAEHRRQAKKQRWMLALFLPLIVLLLAWPWIMRLFAR
;
A
#
# COMPACT_ATOMS: atom_id res chain seq x y z
N MET A 1 -20.45 -12.68 16.75
CA MET A 1 -21.32 -13.86 16.95
C MET A 1 -21.06 -14.95 15.92
N LEU A 2 -21.12 -14.69 14.59
CA LEU A 2 -20.85 -15.73 13.56
C LEU A 2 -19.47 -16.41 13.67
N GLN A 3 -18.42 -15.67 14.03
CA GLN A 3 -17.08 -16.25 14.19
C GLN A 3 -16.98 -17.27 15.34
N LEU A 4 -17.72 -17.07 16.44
CA LEU A 4 -17.77 -18.03 17.55
C LEU A 4 -18.57 -19.29 17.17
N VAL A 5 -19.63 -19.13 16.38
CA VAL A 5 -20.42 -20.25 15.85
C VAL A 5 -19.61 -21.07 14.83
N ASN A 6 -18.89 -20.41 13.91
CA ASN A 6 -18.00 -21.08 12.96
C ASN A 6 -16.83 -21.80 13.67
N LEU A 7 -16.24 -21.19 14.70
CA LEU A 7 -15.19 -21.81 15.51
C LEU A 7 -15.70 -23.08 16.22
N LEU A 8 -16.88 -23.02 16.85
CA LEU A 8 -17.51 -24.16 17.51
C LEU A 8 -17.85 -25.29 16.53
N LEU A 9 -18.32 -24.96 15.31
CA LEU A 9 -18.58 -25.93 14.24
C LEU A 9 -17.31 -26.65 13.79
N VAL A 10 -16.18 -25.93 13.65
CA VAL A 10 -14.88 -26.53 13.29
C VAL A 10 -14.38 -27.44 14.40
N ILE A 11 -14.42 -27.00 15.66
CA ILE A 11 -13.99 -27.81 16.82
C ILE A 11 -14.82 -29.10 16.91
N SER A 12 -16.15 -28.99 16.78
CA SER A 12 -17.06 -30.15 16.81
C SER A 12 -16.81 -31.11 15.65
N GLY A 13 -16.53 -30.58 14.45
CA GLY A 13 -16.21 -31.39 13.27
C GLY A 13 -14.87 -32.13 13.39
N VAL A 14 -13.85 -31.50 13.95
CA VAL A 14 -12.54 -32.13 14.20
C VAL A 14 -12.65 -33.25 15.23
N ILE A 15 -13.42 -33.05 16.29
CA ILE A 15 -13.68 -34.08 17.31
C ILE A 15 -14.41 -35.28 16.69
N ALA A 16 -15.45 -35.04 15.88
CA ALA A 16 -16.21 -36.10 15.21
C ALA A 16 -15.33 -36.93 14.25
N VAL A 17 -14.46 -36.28 13.46
CA VAL A 17 -13.51 -36.96 12.57
C VAL A 17 -12.49 -37.79 13.37
N GLY A 18 -11.94 -37.22 14.45
CA GLY A 18 -11.00 -37.93 15.33
C GLY A 18 -11.62 -39.16 15.99
N SER A 19 -12.85 -39.05 16.50
CA SER A 19 -13.58 -40.18 17.09
C SER A 19 -13.92 -41.25 16.06
N GLY A 20 -14.29 -40.87 14.84
CA GLY A 20 -14.55 -41.81 13.74
C GLY A 20 -13.31 -42.63 13.35
N LEU A 21 -12.12 -42.00 13.32
CA LEU A 21 -10.85 -42.68 13.05
C LEU A 21 -10.49 -43.74 14.12
N VAL A 22 -10.73 -43.43 15.40
CA VAL A 22 -10.44 -44.36 16.51
C VAL A 22 -11.36 -45.58 16.48
N TRP A 23 -12.63 -45.39 16.09
CA TRP A 23 -13.65 -46.46 16.12
C TRP A 23 -13.75 -47.26 14.80
N TRP A 24 -12.99 -46.87 13.77
CA TRP A 24 -12.99 -47.49 12.44
C TRP A 24 -12.79 -49.00 12.48
N ARG A 25 -11.92 -49.47 13.37
CA ARG A 25 -11.55 -50.89 13.48
C ARG A 25 -12.61 -51.75 14.19
N ASN A 26 -13.45 -51.13 15.02
CA ASN A 26 -14.44 -51.85 15.84
C ASN A 26 -15.87 -51.74 15.28
N GLN A 27 -16.26 -50.57 14.74
CA GLN A 27 -17.60 -50.34 14.19
C GLN A 27 -17.55 -49.44 12.94
N PRO A 28 -17.34 -50.01 11.74
CA PRO A 28 -17.05 -49.24 10.53
C PRO A 28 -18.25 -48.38 10.07
N ALA A 29 -19.49 -48.83 10.28
CA ALA A 29 -20.68 -48.08 9.89
C ALA A 29 -20.85 -46.78 10.71
N LEU A 30 -20.62 -46.85 12.03
CA LEU A 30 -20.73 -45.70 12.93
C LEU A 30 -19.54 -44.75 12.73
N ALA A 31 -18.35 -45.30 12.50
CA ALA A 31 -17.16 -44.55 12.14
C ALA A 31 -17.33 -43.75 10.84
N LEU A 32 -17.94 -44.34 9.80
CA LEU A 32 -18.22 -43.66 8.54
C LEU A 32 -19.19 -42.48 8.73
N LEU A 33 -20.27 -42.65 9.51
CA LEU A 33 -21.22 -41.58 9.80
C LEU A 33 -20.58 -40.40 10.55
N LEU A 34 -19.69 -40.67 11.51
CA LEU A 34 -18.94 -39.65 12.25
C LEU A 34 -17.94 -38.90 11.35
N LEU A 35 -17.28 -39.61 10.43
CA LEU A 35 -16.37 -38.98 9.47
C LEU A 35 -17.12 -38.07 8.49
N VAL A 36 -18.23 -38.55 7.91
CA VAL A 36 -19.03 -37.78 6.95
C VAL A 36 -19.65 -36.55 7.61
N SER A 37 -20.22 -36.70 8.81
CA SER A 37 -20.80 -35.58 9.55
C SER A 37 -19.73 -34.57 9.99
N GLY A 38 -18.57 -35.02 10.44
CA GLY A 38 -17.46 -34.13 10.81
C GLY A 38 -16.93 -33.31 9.62
N VAL A 39 -16.75 -33.94 8.45
CA VAL A 39 -16.36 -33.25 7.21
C VAL A 39 -17.43 -32.27 6.74
N ALA A 40 -18.72 -32.62 6.85
CA ALA A 40 -19.82 -31.73 6.50
C ALA A 40 -19.87 -30.47 7.38
N LEU A 41 -19.64 -30.61 8.70
CA LEU A 41 -19.60 -29.48 9.63
C LEU A 41 -18.44 -28.51 9.35
N ILE A 42 -17.25 -29.05 9.03
CA ILE A 42 -16.08 -28.25 8.64
C ILE A 42 -16.35 -27.50 7.33
N THR A 43 -16.95 -28.18 6.35
CA THR A 43 -17.28 -27.58 5.05
C THR A 43 -18.34 -26.49 5.17
N LEU A 44 -19.34 -26.69 6.03
CA LEU A 44 -20.39 -25.72 6.32
C LEU A 44 -19.83 -24.46 7.01
N ALA A 45 -18.92 -24.62 7.98
CA ALA A 45 -18.24 -23.50 8.63
C ALA A 45 -17.41 -22.68 7.63
N TYR A 46 -16.70 -23.35 6.71
CA TYR A 46 -15.91 -22.70 5.67
C TYR A 46 -16.77 -21.90 4.67
N PHE A 47 -17.92 -22.45 4.24
CA PHE A 47 -18.84 -21.73 3.36
C PHE A 47 -19.58 -20.56 4.06
N SER A 48 -19.94 -20.73 5.32
CA SER A 48 -20.55 -19.70 6.17
C SER A 48 -19.63 -18.49 6.34
N ASP A 49 -18.35 -18.72 6.64
CA ASP A 49 -17.35 -17.66 6.82
C ASP A 49 -17.14 -16.86 5.53
N ARG A 50 -17.04 -17.56 4.39
CA ARG A 50 -16.91 -16.96 3.07
C ARG A 50 -18.13 -16.13 2.67
N GLY A 51 -19.33 -16.50 3.13
CA GLY A 51 -20.56 -15.75 2.93
C GLY A 51 -20.63 -14.46 3.77
N GLY A 52 -20.14 -14.51 5.00
CA GLY A 52 -20.04 -13.35 5.90
C GLY A 52 -19.04 -12.32 5.41
N GLU A 53 -17.86 -12.76 5.00
CA GLU A 53 -16.82 -11.90 4.41
C GLU A 53 -17.29 -11.23 3.12
N ARG A 54 -17.97 -11.98 2.22
CA ARG A 54 -18.55 -11.41 0.99
C ARG A 54 -19.59 -10.34 1.28
N ARG A 55 -20.46 -10.54 2.29
CA ARG A 55 -21.47 -9.53 2.67
C ARG A 55 -20.81 -8.31 3.33
N ALA A 56 -19.78 -8.50 4.15
CA ALA A 56 -19.02 -7.40 4.74
C ALA A 56 -18.26 -6.60 3.68
N GLU A 57 -17.63 -7.28 2.72
CA GLU A 57 -17.02 -6.66 1.55
C GLU A 57 -18.04 -5.94 0.68
N GLN A 58 -19.20 -6.54 0.40
CA GLN A 58 -20.26 -5.90 -0.37
C GLN A 58 -20.79 -4.65 0.32
N ARG A 59 -20.96 -4.66 1.65
CA ARG A 59 -21.34 -3.46 2.43
C ARG A 59 -20.25 -2.39 2.39
N LYS A 60 -18.98 -2.76 2.52
CA LYS A 60 -17.85 -1.84 2.36
C LYS A 60 -17.82 -1.24 0.95
N ARG A 61 -17.96 -2.06 -0.09
CA ARG A 61 -18.01 -1.63 -1.49
C ARG A 61 -19.21 -0.73 -1.76
N ALA A 62 -20.39 -1.03 -1.20
CA ALA A 62 -21.58 -0.20 -1.31
C ALA A 62 -21.41 1.15 -0.60
N ALA A 63 -20.83 1.18 0.60
CA ALA A 63 -20.54 2.42 1.33
C ALA A 63 -19.49 3.28 0.60
N ILE A 64 -18.46 2.64 0.03
CA ILE A 64 -17.47 3.30 -0.83
C ILE A 64 -18.16 3.89 -2.06
N ARG A 65 -19.02 3.11 -2.73
CA ARG A 65 -19.71 3.54 -3.95
C ARG A 65 -20.70 4.67 -3.69
N GLN A 66 -21.48 4.59 -2.62
CA GLN A 66 -22.37 5.67 -2.19
C GLN A 66 -21.60 6.96 -1.90
N ARG A 67 -20.43 6.88 -1.23
CA ARG A 67 -19.60 8.06 -0.99
C ARG A 67 -18.98 8.60 -2.27
N ILE A 68 -18.52 7.74 -3.17
CA ILE A 68 -18.02 8.15 -4.50
C ILE A 68 -19.14 8.84 -5.27
N ASP A 69 -20.35 8.29 -5.28
CA ASP A 69 -21.51 8.86 -5.96
C ASP A 69 -21.94 10.19 -5.31
N GLU A 70 -21.84 10.30 -3.98
CA GLU A 70 -22.07 11.56 -3.26
C GLU A 70 -21.03 12.62 -3.63
N PHE A 71 -19.76 12.25 -3.77
CA PHE A 71 -18.71 13.15 -4.26
C PHE A 71 -18.89 13.50 -5.74
N ALA A 72 -19.33 12.54 -6.57
CA ALA A 72 -19.57 12.74 -8.00
C ALA A 72 -20.79 13.61 -8.30
N ARG A 73 -21.83 13.54 -7.45
CA ARG A 73 -23.04 14.38 -7.56
C ARG A 73 -22.84 15.81 -7.04
N ARG A 74 -21.72 16.10 -6.38
CA ARG A 74 -21.43 17.48 -5.94
C ARG A 74 -21.07 18.34 -7.16
N PRO A 75 -21.61 19.56 -7.25
CA PRO A 75 -21.35 20.42 -8.40
C PRO A 75 -19.85 20.69 -8.53
N ALA A 76 -19.32 20.38 -9.72
CA ALA A 76 -17.96 20.68 -10.10
C ALA A 76 -17.76 22.20 -10.05
N GLY A 77 -17.09 22.69 -9.01
CA GLY A 77 -16.95 24.13 -8.74
C GLY A 77 -17.30 24.54 -7.31
N SER A 78 -17.86 23.66 -6.47
CA SER A 78 -17.95 23.97 -5.03
C SER A 78 -16.53 23.97 -4.43
N SER A 79 -16.08 25.12 -3.96
CA SER A 79 -14.78 25.41 -3.36
C SER A 79 -14.56 24.73 -1.99
N GLN A 80 -15.15 23.54 -1.79
CA GLN A 80 -15.05 22.82 -0.54
C GLN A 80 -13.76 22.03 -0.48
N THR A 81 -12.81 22.58 0.28
CA THR A 81 -11.55 21.96 0.62
C THR A 81 -11.77 20.70 1.47
N LEU A 82 -11.48 19.51 0.95
CA LEU A 82 -11.49 18.29 1.77
C LEU A 82 -10.27 18.34 2.70
N ARG A 83 -10.49 18.62 3.98
CA ARG A 83 -9.44 18.70 5.01
C ARG A 83 -9.38 17.42 5.83
N LEU A 84 -8.31 16.67 5.66
CA LEU A 84 -8.04 15.48 6.48
C LEU A 84 -7.17 15.90 7.67
N GLY A 85 -7.66 15.69 8.89
CA GLY A 85 -6.91 15.99 10.11
C GLY A 85 -5.69 15.08 10.27
N GLY A 86 -4.54 15.64 10.64
CA GLY A 86 -3.36 14.87 11.04
C GLY A 86 -3.64 14.10 12.33
N GLY A 87 -3.46 12.78 12.31
CA GLY A 87 -3.60 11.97 13.51
C GLY A 87 -2.39 12.09 14.44
N LEU A 88 -2.63 12.14 15.75
CA LEU A 88 -1.60 12.10 16.81
C LEU A 88 -0.70 10.85 16.74
N ARG A 89 -1.08 9.84 15.95
CA ARG A 89 -0.35 8.57 15.79
C ARG A 89 1.11 8.78 15.41
N ASN A 90 1.42 9.72 14.51
CA ASN A 90 2.81 9.94 14.10
C ASN A 90 3.65 10.62 15.20
N ILE A 91 3.02 11.45 16.03
CA ILE A 91 3.64 12.07 17.21
C ILE A 91 3.92 11.00 18.26
N LEU A 92 2.91 10.17 18.59
CA LEU A 92 3.04 9.03 19.50
C LEU A 92 4.10 8.03 19.03
N ALA A 93 4.12 7.70 17.74
CA ALA A 93 5.11 6.79 17.17
C ALA A 93 6.54 7.37 17.26
N GLY A 94 6.72 8.66 16.95
CA GLY A 94 8.02 9.34 17.11
C GLY A 94 8.49 9.37 18.57
N LEU A 95 7.57 9.68 19.50
CA LEU A 95 7.85 9.69 20.94
C LEU A 95 8.23 8.30 21.47
N LEU A 96 7.47 7.26 21.11
CA LEU A 96 7.77 5.89 21.53
C LEU A 96 9.11 5.42 20.96
N LEU A 97 9.41 5.73 19.70
CA LEU A 97 10.67 5.32 19.07
C LEU A 97 11.89 6.00 19.70
N THR A 98 11.76 7.30 20.06
CA THR A 98 12.83 8.03 20.76
C THR A 98 13.07 7.49 22.16
N LEU A 99 12.01 7.28 22.94
CA LEU A 99 12.09 6.70 24.29
C LEU A 99 12.68 5.29 24.26
N LEU A 100 12.27 4.46 23.28
CA LEU A 100 12.82 3.12 23.10
C LEU A 100 14.30 3.16 22.75
N GLY A 101 14.70 4.01 21.80
CA GLY A 101 16.11 4.18 21.42
C GLY A 101 16.98 4.62 22.60
N LEU A 102 16.48 5.56 23.41
CA LEU A 102 17.16 6.05 24.60
C LEU A 102 17.27 4.97 25.68
N ALA A 103 16.19 4.23 25.95
CA ALA A 103 16.20 3.13 26.91
C ALA A 103 17.20 2.04 26.51
N VAL A 104 17.24 1.65 25.24
CA VAL A 104 18.20 0.68 24.71
C VAL A 104 19.63 1.19 24.83
N ALA A 105 19.90 2.47 24.54
CA ALA A 105 21.24 3.05 24.67
C ALA A 105 21.71 3.14 26.13
N VAL A 106 20.82 3.48 27.07
CA VAL A 106 21.12 3.54 28.51
C VAL A 106 21.35 2.14 29.08
N MET A 107 20.52 1.16 28.73
CA MET A 107 20.71 -0.23 29.17
C MET A 107 22.00 -0.83 28.61
N ALA A 108 22.33 -0.58 27.34
CA ALA A 108 23.55 -1.08 26.71
C ALA A 108 24.83 -0.43 27.25
N SER A 109 24.76 0.79 27.75
CA SER A 109 25.90 1.50 28.37
C SER A 109 26.07 1.19 29.86
N ALA A 110 25.02 0.74 30.54
CA ALA A 110 25.06 0.33 31.95
C ALA A 110 25.57 -1.12 32.14
N ASP A 111 25.61 -1.93 31.08
CA ASP A 111 26.06 -3.32 31.15
C ASP A 111 27.59 -3.41 31.06
N LEU A 112 28.24 -4.13 31.98
CA LEU A 112 29.70 -4.25 32.06
C LEU A 112 30.30 -4.88 30.79
N ARG A 113 29.52 -5.69 30.06
CA ARG A 113 29.97 -6.39 28.85
C ARG A 113 30.04 -5.52 27.60
N HIS A 114 29.53 -4.27 27.64
CA HIS A 114 29.56 -3.33 26.51
C HIS A 114 29.20 -3.98 25.17
N ASP A 115 28.01 -4.59 25.09
CA ASP A 115 27.50 -5.11 23.82
C ASP A 115 27.30 -3.94 22.85
N VAL A 116 28.19 -3.84 21.85
CA VAL A 116 28.27 -2.72 20.90
C VAL A 116 27.03 -2.65 20.00
N ILE A 117 26.40 -3.79 19.72
CA ILE A 117 25.26 -3.93 18.82
C ILE A 117 24.00 -3.20 19.34
N PRO A 118 23.48 -3.46 20.56
CA PRO A 118 22.34 -2.73 21.10
C PRO A 118 22.65 -1.24 21.29
N LEU A 119 23.90 -0.87 21.62
CA LEU A 119 24.31 0.53 21.70
C LEU A 119 24.16 1.26 20.35
N ILE A 120 24.70 0.68 19.27
CA ILE A 120 24.55 1.23 17.91
C ILE A 120 23.07 1.34 17.53
N LEU A 121 22.27 0.30 17.84
CA LEU A 121 20.85 0.29 17.53
C LEU A 121 20.08 1.40 18.27
N GLY A 122 20.35 1.57 19.57
CA GLY A 122 19.77 2.64 20.38
C GLY A 122 20.13 4.04 19.86
N VAL A 123 21.41 4.26 19.60
CA VAL A 123 21.94 5.52 19.04
C VAL A 123 21.35 5.82 17.66
N LEU A 124 21.04 4.80 16.84
CA LEU A 124 20.39 4.97 15.54
C LEU A 124 18.88 5.26 15.65
N LEU A 125 18.19 4.64 16.61
CA LEU A 125 16.75 4.80 16.79
C LEU A 125 16.36 6.21 17.27
N VAL A 126 17.16 6.82 18.14
CA VAL A 126 16.91 8.18 18.66
C VAL A 126 16.77 9.24 17.56
N PRO A 127 17.73 9.44 16.63
CA PRO A 127 17.60 10.45 15.58
C PRO A 127 16.46 10.15 14.61
N VAL A 128 16.15 8.87 14.35
CA VAL A 128 15.01 8.48 13.51
C VAL A 128 13.69 8.88 14.18
N GLY A 129 13.55 8.59 15.47
CA GLY A 129 12.34 8.94 16.24
C GLY A 129 12.17 10.45 16.35
N LEU A 130 13.27 11.18 16.59
CA LEU A 130 13.27 12.63 16.70
C LEU A 130 12.87 13.28 15.37
N LEU A 131 13.38 12.76 14.26
CA LEU A 131 13.01 13.21 12.92
C LEU A 131 11.50 13.02 12.66
N LEU A 132 10.95 11.86 13.02
CA LEU A 132 9.51 11.61 12.91
C LEU A 132 8.69 12.57 13.77
N LEU A 133 9.14 12.83 15.00
CA LEU A 133 8.49 13.74 15.94
C LEU A 133 8.49 15.18 15.41
N LEU A 134 9.65 15.71 15.00
CA LEU A 134 9.80 17.06 14.45
C LEU A 134 8.95 17.26 13.20
N ARG A 135 8.88 16.23 12.34
CA ARG A 135 8.03 16.27 11.15
C ARG A 135 6.54 16.23 11.47
N ALA A 136 6.15 15.48 12.50
CA ALA A 136 4.76 15.43 12.95
C ALA A 136 4.34 16.72 13.65
N LEU A 137 5.24 17.36 14.41
CA LEU A 137 5.06 18.66 15.05
C LEU A 137 4.81 19.78 14.03
N ALA A 138 5.53 19.77 12.90
CA ALA A 138 5.31 20.71 11.81
C ALA A 138 3.89 20.62 11.20
N GLY A 139 3.17 19.52 11.44
CA GLY A 139 1.78 19.34 11.00
C GLY A 139 0.72 19.65 12.07
N VAL A 140 1.11 20.02 13.29
CA VAL A 140 0.17 20.32 14.37
C VAL A 140 -0.59 21.60 14.05
N GLY A 141 -1.93 21.54 14.07
CA GLY A 141 -2.80 22.67 13.73
C GLY A 141 -3.06 22.87 12.24
N GLN A 142 -2.45 22.06 11.36
CA GLN A 142 -2.68 22.10 9.91
C GLN A 142 -3.35 20.81 9.41
N PRO A 143 -4.18 20.87 8.34
CA PRO A 143 -4.69 19.66 7.72
C PRO A 143 -3.54 18.83 7.11
N ALA A 144 -3.58 17.52 7.30
CA ALA A 144 -2.61 16.58 6.72
C ALA A 144 -2.73 16.50 5.19
N LEU A 145 -3.96 16.64 4.68
CA LEU A 145 -4.25 16.78 3.25
C LEU A 145 -5.39 17.77 3.09
N GLU A 146 -5.22 18.71 2.17
CA GLU A 146 -6.28 19.53 1.64
C GLU A 146 -6.41 19.23 0.14
N LEU A 147 -7.61 18.87 -0.33
CA LEU A 147 -7.91 18.71 -1.76
C LEU A 147 -8.88 19.81 -2.19
N ASP A 148 -8.56 20.46 -3.31
CA ASP A 148 -9.35 21.56 -3.88
C ASP A 148 -9.25 21.54 -5.41
N SER A 149 -10.06 22.34 -6.10
CA SER A 149 -10.06 22.48 -7.56
C SER A 149 -8.73 22.99 -8.12
N VAL A 150 -7.97 23.76 -7.34
CA VAL A 150 -6.67 24.32 -7.75
C VAL A 150 -5.54 23.29 -7.63
N GLY A 151 -5.60 22.41 -6.64
CA GLY A 151 -4.50 21.50 -6.31
C GLY A 151 -4.69 20.76 -4.99
N PHE A 152 -3.62 20.12 -4.54
CA PHE A 152 -3.56 19.53 -3.21
C PHE A 152 -2.58 20.29 -2.32
N ALA A 153 -2.83 20.35 -1.02
CA ALA A 153 -1.89 20.91 -0.05
C ALA A 153 -1.60 19.93 1.09
N THR A 154 -0.36 19.96 1.56
CA THR A 154 0.04 19.28 2.80
C THR A 154 0.75 20.26 3.72
N ALA A 155 0.75 19.98 5.03
CA ALA A 155 1.40 20.83 6.02
C ALA A 155 2.90 21.07 5.74
N LEU A 156 3.57 20.10 5.10
CA LEU A 156 5.03 20.14 4.90
C LEU A 156 5.44 20.76 3.55
N THR A 157 4.55 20.72 2.56
CA THR A 157 4.86 21.12 1.19
C THR A 157 4.14 22.39 0.76
N GLY A 158 3.09 22.78 1.48
CA GLY A 158 2.12 23.78 1.01
C GLY A 158 1.33 23.27 -0.19
N ARG A 159 0.69 24.19 -0.90
CA ARG A 159 -0.22 23.89 -2.02
C ARG A 159 0.55 23.67 -3.32
N ILE A 160 0.25 22.56 -3.99
CA ILE A 160 0.82 22.13 -5.27
C ILE A 160 -0.33 22.06 -6.29
N PRO A 161 -0.24 22.77 -7.43
CA PRO A 161 -1.30 22.80 -8.42
C PRO A 161 -1.40 21.49 -9.20
N TRP A 162 -2.60 21.11 -9.63
CA TRP A 162 -2.84 19.85 -10.33
C TRP A 162 -2.05 19.69 -11.64
N ARG A 163 -1.76 20.80 -12.33
CA ARG A 163 -0.96 20.82 -13.57
C ARG A 163 0.46 20.25 -13.40
N GLU A 164 0.99 20.25 -12.17
CA GLU A 164 2.32 19.75 -11.85
C GLU A 164 2.30 18.30 -11.35
N VAL A 165 1.10 17.72 -11.21
CA VAL A 165 0.89 16.33 -10.78
C VAL A 165 0.87 15.43 -12.00
N SER A 166 1.82 14.50 -12.05
CA SER A 166 1.98 13.55 -13.16
C SER A 166 1.46 12.15 -12.83
N GLY A 167 0.85 11.93 -11.66
CA GLY A 167 0.29 10.64 -11.30
C GLY A 167 -0.24 10.60 -9.88
N ILE A 168 -1.30 9.81 -9.66
CA ILE A 168 -1.93 9.61 -8.36
C ILE A 168 -2.11 8.11 -8.15
N CYS A 169 -1.69 7.59 -7.00
CA CYS A 169 -1.84 6.18 -6.66
C CYS A 169 -2.30 6.03 -5.21
N LEU A 170 -3.23 5.11 -4.95
CA LEU A 170 -3.62 4.70 -3.61
C LEU A 170 -2.91 3.38 -3.27
N ARG A 171 -2.01 3.41 -2.29
CA ARG A 171 -1.36 2.22 -1.76
C ARG A 171 -2.06 1.75 -0.49
N THR A 172 -2.47 0.49 -0.50
CA THR A 172 -3.01 -0.20 0.67
C THR A 172 -1.95 -1.13 1.25
N VAL A 173 -1.70 -1.04 2.55
CA VAL A 173 -0.83 -1.94 3.31
C VAL A 173 -1.70 -2.68 4.32
N THR A 174 -1.91 -3.97 4.08
CA THR A 174 -2.60 -4.87 4.99
C THR A 174 -1.62 -5.35 6.06
N GLN A 175 -1.96 -5.15 7.33
CA GLN A 175 -1.22 -5.67 8.47
C GLN A 175 -1.76 -7.04 8.90
N ARG A 176 -0.93 -7.82 9.60
CA ARG A 176 -1.27 -9.18 10.08
C ARG A 176 -2.53 -9.23 10.97
N ASN A 177 -2.87 -8.13 11.63
CA ASN A 177 -4.08 -7.99 12.45
C ASN A 177 -5.35 -7.64 11.66
N GLY A 178 -5.29 -7.68 10.32
CA GLY A 178 -6.40 -7.28 9.44
C GLY A 178 -6.61 -5.77 9.34
N SER A 179 -5.75 -4.96 9.98
CA SER A 179 -5.82 -3.50 9.83
C SER A 179 -5.20 -3.04 8.52
N GLU A 180 -5.85 -2.10 7.86
CA GLU A 180 -5.40 -1.54 6.58
C GLU A 180 -4.88 -0.12 6.80
N SER A 181 -3.66 0.13 6.34
CA SER A 181 -3.08 1.47 6.27
C SER A 181 -3.09 1.94 4.83
N PHE A 182 -3.69 3.10 4.59
CA PHE A 182 -3.84 3.68 3.26
C PHE A 182 -2.90 4.88 3.09
N PHE A 183 -2.21 4.91 1.95
CA PHE A 183 -1.30 5.98 1.58
C PHE A 183 -1.66 6.49 0.19
N LEU A 184 -2.02 7.76 0.10
CA LEU A 184 -2.23 8.45 -1.16
C LEU A 184 -0.89 9.04 -1.62
N MET A 185 -0.48 8.69 -2.83
CA MET A 185 0.80 9.06 -3.40
C MET A 185 0.57 9.98 -4.60
N PHE A 186 1.21 11.15 -4.59
CA PHE A 186 1.19 12.10 -5.70
C PHE A 186 2.57 12.19 -6.32
N ARG A 187 2.69 11.89 -7.62
CA ARG A 187 3.93 12.09 -8.38
C ARG A 187 4.00 13.54 -8.85
N VAL A 188 5.09 14.21 -8.49
CA VAL A 188 5.43 15.58 -8.90
C VAL A 188 6.87 15.57 -9.38
N GLN A 189 7.10 15.53 -10.70
CA GLN A 189 8.45 15.39 -11.26
C GLN A 189 9.37 16.54 -10.85
N ARG A 190 8.86 17.77 -10.83
CA ARG A 190 9.61 19.00 -10.52
C ARG A 190 9.34 19.50 -9.10
N PHE A 191 9.30 18.59 -8.13
CA PHE A 191 8.90 18.91 -6.76
C PHE A 191 9.66 20.10 -6.16
N ALA A 192 11.00 20.16 -6.34
CA ALA A 192 11.84 21.24 -5.81
C ALA A 192 11.46 22.64 -6.33
N ARG A 193 10.90 22.74 -7.54
CA ARG A 193 10.51 24.02 -8.16
C ARG A 193 9.07 24.41 -7.81
N VAL A 194 8.22 23.40 -7.61
CA VAL A 194 6.76 23.58 -7.49
C VAL A 194 6.31 23.73 -6.04
N ALA A 195 7.00 23.09 -5.10
CA ALA A 195 6.62 23.15 -3.69
C ALA A 195 6.93 24.55 -3.12
N PRO A 196 5.91 25.33 -2.69
CA PRO A 196 6.14 26.67 -2.14
C PRO A 196 6.87 26.64 -0.79
N ARG A 197 6.79 25.51 -0.07
CA ARG A 197 7.50 25.29 1.19
C ARG A 197 8.14 23.92 1.16
N ILE A 198 9.40 23.84 1.60
CA ILE A 198 10.12 22.56 1.74
C ILE A 198 10.68 22.51 3.15
N HIS A 199 10.07 21.69 4.01
CA HIS A 199 10.56 21.50 5.36
C HIS A 199 11.98 20.92 5.35
N TRP A 200 12.86 21.36 6.25
CA TRP A 200 14.28 20.97 6.26
C TRP A 200 14.50 19.45 6.36
N THR A 201 13.57 18.72 6.98
CA THR A 201 13.60 17.25 7.04
C THR A 201 13.55 16.60 5.65
N GLU A 202 12.92 17.24 4.65
CA GLU A 202 12.93 16.75 3.26
C GLU A 202 14.32 16.86 2.64
N ARG A 203 15.09 17.90 3.00
CA ARG A 203 16.48 18.05 2.54
C ARG A 203 17.36 16.94 3.12
N LEU A 204 17.18 16.63 4.40
CA LEU A 204 17.91 15.54 5.05
C LEU A 204 17.52 14.17 4.47
N LEU A 205 16.24 13.91 4.24
CA LEU A 205 15.79 12.69 3.57
C LEU A 205 16.35 12.59 2.13
N ALA A 206 16.47 13.71 1.43
CA ALA A 206 16.99 13.72 0.06
C ALA A 206 18.45 13.27 -0.05
N VAL A 207 19.28 13.56 0.97
CA VAL A 207 20.66 13.04 1.06
C VAL A 207 20.70 11.52 0.97
N PHE A 208 19.70 10.85 1.55
CA PHE A 208 19.54 9.39 1.51
C PHE A 208 18.70 8.88 0.34
N ARG A 209 18.38 9.73 -0.66
CA ARG A 209 17.44 9.44 -1.76
C ARG A 209 16.04 9.01 -1.26
N LEU A 210 15.63 9.56 -0.12
CA LEU A 210 14.32 9.40 0.49
C LEU A 210 13.53 10.72 0.39
N GLY A 211 12.23 10.66 0.68
CA GLY A 211 11.37 11.84 0.71
C GLY A 211 10.89 12.33 -0.66
N ALA A 212 10.01 13.33 -0.62
CA ALA A 212 9.40 13.91 -1.81
C ALA A 212 10.41 14.71 -2.63
N LEU A 213 11.43 15.29 -1.99
CA LEU A 213 12.44 16.10 -2.69
C LEU A 213 13.32 15.27 -3.64
N ALA A 214 13.77 14.08 -3.21
CA ALA A 214 14.60 13.21 -4.06
C ALA A 214 13.78 12.34 -5.01
N ARG A 215 12.61 11.83 -4.56
CA ARG A 215 11.80 10.90 -5.36
C ARG A 215 10.74 11.58 -6.18
N GLY A 216 10.40 12.85 -5.91
CA GLY A 216 9.26 13.55 -6.51
C GLY A 216 7.94 12.84 -6.26
N VAL A 217 7.77 12.21 -5.08
CA VAL A 217 6.54 11.53 -4.67
C VAL A 217 6.14 12.03 -3.29
N VAL A 218 4.99 12.68 -3.20
CA VAL A 218 4.40 13.12 -1.94
C VAL A 218 3.49 12.01 -1.42
N ASN A 219 3.86 11.42 -0.28
CA ASN A 219 3.09 10.37 0.38
C ASN A 219 2.28 10.94 1.53
N VAL A 220 0.97 10.71 1.52
CA VAL A 220 0.06 11.17 2.56
C VAL A 220 -0.70 9.99 3.15
N SER A 221 -0.62 9.80 4.47
CA SER A 221 -1.37 8.75 5.15
C SER A 221 -2.82 9.16 5.33
N LEU A 222 -3.76 8.32 4.89
CA LEU A 222 -5.19 8.58 5.00
C LEU A 222 -5.76 7.89 6.25
N PRO A 223 -6.44 8.62 7.15
CA PRO A 223 -7.17 8.02 8.26
C PRO A 223 -8.44 7.33 7.74
N SER A 224 -8.61 6.04 8.05
CA SER A 224 -9.75 5.22 7.57
C SER A 224 -11.11 5.55 8.24
N LYS A 225 -11.16 6.50 9.19
CA LYS A 225 -12.31 6.66 10.11
C LYS A 225 -13.44 7.58 9.63
N LYS A 226 -13.15 8.68 8.93
CA LYS A 226 -14.17 9.69 8.54
C LYS A 226 -14.61 9.51 7.09
N ASP A 227 -13.65 9.44 6.18
CA ASP A 227 -13.88 9.28 4.76
C ASP A 227 -13.20 8.01 4.26
N PRO A 228 -13.88 7.16 3.46
CA PRO A 228 -13.27 5.97 2.93
C PRO A 228 -12.09 6.36 2.01
N PRO A 229 -10.88 5.78 2.20
CA PRO A 229 -9.69 6.14 1.43
C PRO A 229 -9.84 6.01 -0.08
N ALA A 230 -10.65 5.04 -0.53
CA ALA A 230 -11.00 4.88 -1.94
C ALA A 230 -11.80 6.06 -2.50
N ALA A 231 -12.69 6.66 -1.70
CA ALA A 231 -13.45 7.83 -2.13
C ALA A 231 -12.57 9.10 -2.19
N VAL A 232 -11.64 9.26 -1.24
CA VAL A 232 -10.63 10.34 -1.29
C VAL A 232 -9.77 10.22 -2.55
N TYR A 233 -9.35 9.00 -2.90
CA TYR A 233 -8.61 8.74 -4.13
C TYR A 233 -9.43 9.05 -5.38
N ALA A 234 -10.70 8.61 -5.44
CA ALA A 234 -11.59 8.90 -6.55
C ALA A 234 -11.78 10.41 -6.74
N LEU A 235 -11.98 11.16 -5.65
CA LEU A 235 -12.08 12.62 -5.67
C LEU A 235 -10.80 13.26 -6.20
N ALA A 236 -9.63 12.83 -5.71
CA ALA A 236 -8.35 13.36 -6.17
C ALA A 236 -8.14 13.10 -7.68
N ARG A 237 -8.49 11.90 -8.17
CA ARG A 237 -8.46 11.61 -9.62
C ARG A 237 -9.45 12.45 -10.41
N GLN A 238 -10.66 12.65 -9.91
CA GLN A 238 -11.67 13.46 -10.58
C GLN A 238 -11.20 14.91 -10.72
N LEU A 239 -10.67 15.52 -9.64
CA LEU A 239 -10.14 16.89 -9.67
C LEU A 239 -8.93 17.02 -10.60
N TRP A 240 -8.06 16.00 -10.61
CA TRP A 240 -6.92 15.96 -11.54
C TRP A 240 -7.35 15.80 -13.00
N LYS A 241 -8.34 14.96 -13.29
CA LYS A 241 -8.93 14.81 -14.62
C LYS A 241 -9.62 16.10 -15.09
N GLN A 242 -10.38 16.75 -14.22
CA GLN A 242 -11.04 18.03 -14.52
C GLN A 242 -10.05 19.14 -14.84
N SER A 243 -8.93 19.19 -14.13
CA SER A 243 -7.93 20.26 -14.29
C SER A 243 -6.93 20.02 -15.41
N THR A 244 -6.64 18.76 -15.76
CA THR A 244 -5.58 18.43 -16.73
C THR A 244 -6.04 17.61 -17.93
N GLY A 245 -7.26 17.09 -17.91
CA GLY A 245 -7.75 16.14 -18.92
C GLY A 245 -7.14 14.74 -18.84
N ASN A 246 -6.18 14.51 -17.93
CA ASN A 246 -5.49 13.22 -17.83
C ASN A 246 -6.31 12.19 -17.05
N ASP A 247 -6.35 10.96 -17.56
CA ASP A 247 -7.02 9.83 -16.89
C ASP A 247 -6.25 8.51 -17.07
N TYR A 248 -4.96 8.51 -16.72
CA TYR A 248 -4.13 7.31 -16.76
C TYR A 248 -3.80 6.81 -15.36
N GLU A 249 -3.54 5.51 -15.25
CA GLU A 249 -3.08 4.90 -14.01
C GLU A 249 -1.55 5.05 -13.88
N TRP A 250 -1.11 5.50 -12.70
CA TRP A 250 0.31 5.64 -12.39
C TRP A 250 0.69 4.66 -11.28
N SER A 251 1.79 3.93 -11.49
CA SER A 251 2.32 2.99 -10.50
C SER A 251 3.66 3.45 -9.92
N PRO A 252 3.78 3.65 -8.60
CA PRO A 252 5.04 4.00 -7.95
C PRO A 252 6.08 2.88 -7.96
N LEU A 253 5.68 1.65 -8.31
CA LEU A 253 6.56 0.49 -8.38
C LEU A 253 7.24 0.35 -9.75
N GLN A 254 6.74 1.07 -10.75
CA GLN A 254 7.29 1.05 -12.10
C GLN A 254 8.23 2.22 -12.33
N SER A 255 9.15 2.08 -13.28
CA SER A 255 10.02 3.18 -13.72
C SER A 255 9.18 4.30 -14.37
N ASP A 256 9.69 5.53 -14.34
CA ASP A 256 8.98 6.66 -14.98
C ASP A 256 8.80 6.40 -16.49
N ALA A 257 9.81 5.80 -17.15
CA ALA A 257 9.72 5.42 -18.57
C ALA A 257 8.61 4.39 -18.84
N CYS A 258 8.45 3.40 -17.96
CA CYS A 258 7.37 2.41 -18.08
C CYS A 258 5.99 3.03 -17.86
N ASN A 259 5.86 3.92 -16.88
CA ASN A 259 4.61 4.67 -16.66
C ASN A 259 4.27 5.57 -17.85
N GLU A 260 5.26 6.22 -18.48
CA GLU A 260 5.03 7.01 -19.70
C GLU A 260 4.64 6.14 -20.90
N ALA A 261 5.29 5.00 -21.07
CA ALA A 261 4.94 4.02 -22.10
C ALA A 261 3.49 3.52 -21.92
N MET A 262 3.10 3.17 -20.69
CA MET A 262 1.71 2.81 -20.38
C MET A 262 0.72 3.94 -20.66
N LYS A 263 1.09 5.19 -20.34
CA LYS A 263 0.27 6.37 -20.67
C LYS A 263 0.07 6.52 -22.18
N ARG A 264 1.14 6.38 -22.98
CA ARG A 264 1.07 6.46 -24.45
C ARG A 264 0.24 5.34 -25.05
N ALA A 265 0.48 4.10 -24.61
CA ALA A 265 -0.28 2.94 -25.06
C ALA A 265 -1.78 3.07 -24.74
N GLY A 266 -2.13 3.52 -23.52
CA GLY A 266 -3.52 3.76 -23.13
C GLY A 266 -4.19 4.87 -23.94
N ALA A 267 -3.47 5.96 -24.23
CA ALA A 267 -3.98 7.05 -25.06
C ALA A 267 -4.20 6.61 -26.52
N LEU A 268 -3.32 5.78 -27.06
CA LEU A 268 -3.48 5.22 -28.41
C LEU A 268 -4.66 4.24 -28.47
N ALA A 269 -4.79 3.35 -27.49
CA ALA A 269 -5.92 2.43 -27.41
C ALA A 269 -7.25 3.18 -27.32
N ALA A 270 -7.34 4.23 -26.51
CA ALA A 270 -8.55 5.05 -26.40
C ALA A 270 -8.91 5.74 -27.72
N ARG A 271 -7.91 6.21 -28.49
CA ARG A 271 -8.14 6.80 -29.82
C ARG A 271 -8.66 5.78 -30.84
N LEU A 272 -8.20 4.54 -30.77
CA LEU A 272 -8.61 3.48 -31.70
C LEU A 272 -10.00 2.91 -31.38
N ASP A 273 -10.46 3.06 -30.14
CA ASP A 273 -11.79 2.65 -29.70
C ASP A 273 -12.88 3.68 -30.07
N GLU A 274 -12.50 4.88 -30.55
CA GLU A 274 -13.46 5.90 -30.98
C GLU A 274 -14.19 5.48 -32.29
N PRO A 275 -15.51 5.70 -32.40
CA PRO A 275 -16.25 5.37 -33.61
C PRO A 275 -15.76 6.22 -34.80
N GLY A 276 -15.38 5.56 -35.89
CA GLY A 276 -14.77 6.20 -37.07
C GLY A 276 -13.23 6.31 -37.02
N ALA A 277 -12.60 5.95 -35.89
CA ALA A 277 -11.14 5.97 -35.77
C ALA A 277 -10.43 5.04 -36.76
N MET A 278 -11.05 3.89 -37.06
CA MET A 278 -10.53 2.94 -38.04
C MET A 278 -10.54 3.52 -39.46
N GLU A 279 -11.56 4.30 -39.82
CA GLU A 279 -11.65 4.99 -41.12
C GLU A 279 -10.64 6.15 -41.21
N ALA A 280 -10.46 6.91 -40.13
CA ALA A 280 -9.42 7.95 -40.05
C ALA A 280 -8.00 7.37 -40.07
N ALA A 281 -7.78 6.21 -39.44
CA ALA A 281 -6.51 5.48 -39.49
C ALA A 281 -6.21 4.94 -40.89
N LEU A 282 -7.24 4.47 -41.62
CA LEU A 282 -7.11 4.06 -43.02
C LEU A 282 -6.85 5.24 -43.96
N ALA A 283 -7.29 6.45 -43.61
CA ALA A 283 -7.01 7.67 -44.38
C ALA A 283 -5.55 8.16 -44.26
N HIS A 284 -4.86 7.81 -43.16
CA HIS A 284 -3.45 8.16 -42.92
C HIS A 284 -2.63 6.94 -42.44
N PRO A 285 -2.37 5.98 -43.35
CA PRO A 285 -1.72 4.72 -42.99
C PRO A 285 -0.30 4.90 -42.43
N GLU A 286 0.44 5.91 -42.88
CA GLU A 286 1.79 6.23 -42.39
C GLU A 286 1.79 6.64 -40.90
N GLN A 287 0.76 7.39 -40.46
CA GLN A 287 0.64 7.81 -39.05
C GLN A 287 0.27 6.62 -38.16
N MET A 288 -0.52 5.69 -38.68
CA MET A 288 -0.88 4.46 -37.99
C MET A 288 0.32 3.52 -37.87
N GLU A 289 1.12 3.38 -38.93
CA GLU A 289 2.35 2.57 -38.92
C GLU A 289 3.37 3.12 -37.91
N GLN A 290 3.57 4.43 -37.87
CA GLN A 290 4.42 5.09 -36.87
C GLN A 290 3.90 4.89 -35.44
N ALA A 291 2.58 5.02 -35.23
CA ALA A 291 1.97 4.80 -33.93
C ALA A 291 2.09 3.34 -33.46
N MET A 292 1.94 2.38 -34.36
CA MET A 292 2.12 0.96 -34.08
C MET A 292 3.59 0.62 -33.79
N ALA A 293 4.54 1.17 -34.55
CA ALA A 293 5.97 1.00 -34.29
C ALA A 293 6.37 1.57 -32.91
N GLN A 294 5.82 2.74 -32.55
CA GLN A 294 6.02 3.33 -31.23
C GLN A 294 5.37 2.49 -30.12
N MET A 295 4.19 1.91 -30.37
CA MET A 295 3.54 1.00 -29.42
C MET A 295 4.35 -0.28 -29.20
N ASP A 296 4.96 -0.83 -30.23
CA ASP A 296 5.82 -2.03 -30.11
C ASP A 296 7.10 -1.72 -29.30
N ALA A 297 7.71 -0.55 -29.54
CA ALA A 297 8.82 -0.05 -28.72
C ALA A 297 8.41 0.15 -27.25
N ASP A 298 7.22 0.68 -26.99
CA ASP A 298 6.69 0.87 -25.64
C ASP A 298 6.38 -0.47 -24.96
N MET A 299 5.82 -1.45 -25.69
CA MET A 299 5.53 -2.79 -25.19
C MET A 299 6.79 -3.60 -24.88
N THR A 300 7.82 -3.51 -25.73
CA THR A 300 9.12 -4.13 -25.46
C THR A 300 9.78 -3.55 -24.22
N LEU A 301 9.68 -2.23 -24.00
CA LEU A 301 10.14 -1.57 -22.78
C LEU A 301 9.39 -2.07 -21.53
N ILE A 302 8.06 -2.13 -21.58
CA ILE A 302 7.22 -2.64 -20.48
C ILE A 302 7.59 -4.10 -20.17
N ALA A 303 7.72 -4.94 -21.19
CA ALA A 303 8.10 -6.35 -21.03
C ALA A 303 9.51 -6.50 -20.42
N ALA A 304 10.47 -5.67 -20.84
CA ALA A 304 11.83 -5.67 -20.31
C ALA A 304 11.85 -5.28 -18.82
N GLU A 305 11.06 -4.28 -18.41
CA GLU A 305 10.94 -3.87 -17.01
C GLU A 305 10.35 -4.99 -16.16
N HIS A 306 9.29 -5.68 -16.62
CA HIS A 306 8.73 -6.84 -15.92
C HIS A 306 9.76 -7.97 -15.74
N ARG A 307 10.54 -8.28 -16.79
CA ARG A 307 11.64 -9.27 -16.70
C ARG A 307 12.70 -8.84 -15.68
N ARG A 308 13.07 -7.56 -15.66
CA ARG A 308 14.04 -7.00 -14.71
C ARG A 308 13.55 -7.11 -13.26
N GLN A 309 12.27 -6.80 -13.02
CA GLN A 309 11.66 -6.92 -11.70
C GLN A 309 11.61 -8.38 -11.23
N ALA A 310 11.21 -9.30 -12.12
CA ALA A 310 11.21 -10.73 -11.81
C ALA A 310 12.62 -11.24 -11.49
N LYS A 311 13.63 -10.83 -12.25
CA LYS A 311 15.04 -11.16 -11.98
C LYS A 311 15.48 -10.60 -10.62
N LYS A 312 15.15 -9.34 -10.30
CA LYS A 312 15.47 -8.72 -9.01
C LYS A 312 14.79 -9.45 -7.84
N GLN A 313 13.54 -9.85 -8.00
CA GLN A 313 12.82 -10.64 -6.99
C GLN A 313 13.48 -12.01 -6.76
N ARG A 314 13.87 -12.71 -7.84
CA ARG A 314 14.60 -13.98 -7.74
C ARG A 314 15.94 -13.81 -7.01
N TRP A 315 16.69 -12.75 -7.32
CA TRP A 315 17.95 -12.44 -6.62
C TRP A 315 17.73 -12.10 -5.15
N MET A 316 16.71 -11.30 -4.82
CA MET A 316 16.38 -11.02 -3.41
C MET A 316 16.01 -12.31 -2.69
N LEU A 317 15.16 -13.16 -3.27
CA LEU A 317 14.82 -14.46 -2.70
C LEU A 317 16.06 -15.33 -2.50
N ALA A 318 16.94 -15.43 -3.50
CA ALA A 318 18.18 -16.19 -3.42
C ALA A 318 19.14 -15.68 -2.33
N LEU A 319 19.13 -14.37 -2.04
CA LEU A 319 19.91 -13.78 -0.95
C LEU A 319 19.26 -13.99 0.43
N PHE A 320 17.94 -13.85 0.53
CA PHE A 320 17.22 -13.98 1.79
C PHE A 320 17.08 -15.42 2.25
N LEU A 321 16.96 -16.38 1.33
CA LEU A 321 16.80 -17.80 1.66
C LEU A 321 17.96 -18.36 2.53
N PRO A 322 19.25 -18.17 2.18
CA PRO A 322 20.35 -18.61 3.04
C PRO A 322 20.41 -17.82 4.35
N LEU A 323 20.05 -16.53 4.35
CA LEU A 323 19.99 -15.74 5.58
C LEU A 323 18.94 -16.28 6.56
N ILE A 324 17.74 -16.63 6.06
CA ILE A 324 16.68 -17.25 6.86
C ILE A 324 17.11 -18.62 7.38
N VAL A 325 17.75 -19.44 6.53
CA VAL A 325 18.31 -20.74 6.94
C VAL A 325 19.36 -20.56 8.04
N LEU A 326 20.26 -19.58 7.88
CA LEU A 326 21.29 -19.25 8.88
C LEU A 326 20.66 -18.79 10.21
N LEU A 327 19.62 -17.95 10.14
CA LEU A 327 18.90 -17.44 11.32
C LEU A 327 18.14 -18.56 12.07
N LEU A 328 17.56 -19.50 11.33
CA LEU A 328 16.89 -20.69 11.89
C LEU A 328 17.89 -21.70 12.45
N ALA A 329 19.07 -21.84 11.83
CA ALA A 329 20.15 -22.71 12.28
C ALA A 329 20.99 -22.09 13.42
N TRP A 330 20.90 -20.77 13.61
CA TRP A 330 21.66 -20.01 14.61
C TRP A 330 21.64 -20.60 16.03
N PRO A 331 20.49 -21.03 16.62
CA PRO A 331 20.50 -21.63 17.96
C PRO A 331 21.25 -22.96 18.04
N TRP A 332 21.39 -23.69 16.93
CA TRP A 332 22.16 -24.94 16.85
C TRP A 332 23.65 -24.66 16.64
N ILE A 333 23.97 -23.67 15.79
CA ILE A 333 25.34 -23.18 15.58
C ILE A 333 25.92 -22.65 16.89
N MET A 334 25.17 -21.85 17.65
CA MET A 334 25.61 -21.33 18.96
C MET A 334 25.81 -22.45 20.00
N ARG A 335 25.04 -23.54 19.95
CA ARG A 335 25.24 -24.71 20.82
C ARG A 335 26.49 -25.52 20.46
N LEU A 336 26.89 -25.52 19.19
CA LEU A 336 28.11 -26.19 18.71
C LEU A 336 29.38 -25.42 19.10
N PHE A 337 29.33 -24.09 19.12
CA PHE A 337 30.46 -23.24 19.54
C PHE A 337 30.56 -23.03 21.07
N ALA A 338 29.57 -23.46 21.85
CA ALA A 338 29.57 -23.40 23.31
C ALA A 338 30.12 -24.67 23.99
N ARG A 339 30.67 -25.61 23.21
CA ARG A 339 31.48 -26.75 23.66
C ARG A 339 32.94 -26.48 23.34
#